data_AF-A0A1Y6C6U1-F1
#
_entry.id   AF-A0A1Y6C6U1-F1
#
_cell.length_a   1.000
_cell.length_b   1.000
_cell.length_c   1.000
_cell.angle_alpha   90.00
_cell.angle_beta   90.00
_cell.angle_gamma   90.00
#
_symmetry.space_group_name_H-M   'P 1'
#
loop_
_entity.id
_entity.type
_entity.pdbx_description
1 polymer ?
#
loop_
_entity_poly.entity_id
_entity_poly.type
_entity_poly.pdbx_seq_one_letter_code
_entity_poly.pdbx_strand_id
1 'polypeptide(L)'
;MALIGRIAGAILLRTEEKSYLIGDLKEPCSFEDRGFHPPLERDVIKHPFVEIQTNGKDVICDDDYELVVTEDSSLPSKIVDRFLIFRNGSISERLWGLVTESSEAEGKRVNAEWLMQTPDDVWEIVRDSVLRC
;
A
#
# COMPACT_ATOMS: atom_id res chain seq x y z
N MET A 1 9.75 5.10 -11.14
CA MET A 1 9.93 4.82 -9.67
C MET A 1 8.58 4.83 -9.02
N ALA A 2 8.32 3.98 -8.03
CA ALA A 2 7.02 3.92 -7.37
C ALA A 2 7.07 4.37 -5.90
N LEU A 3 5.99 5.02 -5.47
CA LEU A 3 5.73 5.48 -4.11
C LEU A 3 4.57 4.68 -3.51
N ILE A 4 4.73 4.23 -2.27
CA ILE A 4 3.71 3.48 -1.54
C ILE A 4 3.40 4.22 -0.25
N GLY A 5 2.17 4.69 -0.11
CA GLY A 5 1.67 5.38 1.08
C GLY A 5 0.38 4.75 1.60
N ARG A 6 -0.28 5.48 2.51
CA ARG A 6 -1.53 5.06 3.16
C ARG A 6 -2.66 6.04 2.88
N ILE A 7 -3.87 5.52 2.75
CA ILE A 7 -5.09 6.31 2.60
C ILE A 7 -6.27 5.59 3.27
N ALA A 8 -6.80 6.18 4.34
CA ALA A 8 -7.89 5.66 5.17
C ALA A 8 -7.77 4.16 5.48
N GLY A 9 -6.57 3.71 5.86
CA GLY A 9 -6.29 2.31 6.22
C GLY A 9 -6.04 1.35 5.04
N ALA A 10 -6.12 1.83 3.79
CA ALA A 10 -5.68 1.13 2.58
C ALA A 10 -4.27 1.56 2.16
N ILE A 11 -3.66 0.85 1.21
CA ILE A 11 -2.41 1.26 0.58
C ILE A 11 -2.71 2.04 -0.69
N LEU A 12 -1.99 3.16 -0.87
CA LEU A 12 -1.92 3.90 -2.10
C LEU A 12 -0.58 3.60 -2.79
N LEU A 13 -0.61 2.94 -3.93
CA LEU A 13 0.55 2.78 -4.80
C LEU A 13 0.48 3.83 -5.91
N ARG A 14 1.55 4.60 -6.10
CA ARG A 14 1.70 5.57 -7.19
C ARG A 14 2.92 5.21 -8.01
N THR A 15 2.72 5.05 -9.29
CA THR A 15 3.77 4.86 -10.28
C THR A 15 3.87 6.12 -11.16
N GLU A 16 4.76 6.14 -12.15
CA GLU A 16 4.87 7.30 -13.05
C GLU A 16 3.60 7.54 -13.88
N GLU A 17 2.88 6.46 -14.21
CA GLU A 17 1.70 6.53 -15.08
C GLU A 17 0.38 6.38 -14.32
N LYS A 18 0.38 5.60 -13.22
CA LYS A 18 -0.86 5.10 -12.63
C LYS A 18 -0.86 5.17 -11.11
N SER A 19 -2.05 5.25 -10.55
CA SER A 19 -2.26 5.11 -9.10
C SER A 19 -3.20 3.94 -8.84
N TYR A 20 -2.94 3.20 -7.76
CA TYR A 20 -3.71 2.04 -7.36
C TYR A 20 -4.07 2.13 -5.88
N LEU A 21 -5.30 1.74 -5.58
CA LEU A 21 -5.79 1.57 -4.22
C LEU A 21 -5.83 0.09 -3.87
N ILE A 22 -5.13 -0.31 -2.81
CA ILE A 22 -4.90 -1.71 -2.44
C ILE A 22 -5.44 -1.98 -1.04
N GLY A 23 -6.28 -3.01 -0.90
CA GLY A 23 -6.92 -3.38 0.37
C GLY A 23 -8.01 -2.41 0.83
N ASP A 24 -8.93 -2.87 1.67
CA ASP A 24 -10.14 -2.13 2.02
C ASP A 24 -9.86 -0.85 2.83
N LEU A 25 -10.76 0.12 2.68
CA LEU A 25 -10.73 1.29 3.54
C LEU A 25 -11.21 0.88 4.94
N LYS A 26 -10.49 1.28 5.97
CA LYS A 26 -10.89 1.06 7.36
C LYS A 26 -11.72 2.21 7.92
N GLU A 27 -11.68 3.36 7.23
CA GLU A 27 -12.33 4.60 7.64
C GLU A 27 -12.98 5.27 6.43
N PRO A 28 -14.02 6.10 6.62
CA PRO A 28 -14.58 6.93 5.56
C PRO A 28 -13.51 7.80 4.90
N CYS A 29 -13.44 7.80 3.57
CA CYS A 29 -12.44 8.55 2.81
C CYS A 29 -13.09 9.47 1.77
N SER A 30 -12.81 10.76 1.85
CA SER A 30 -13.07 11.71 0.77
C SER A 30 -11.91 11.65 -0.23
N PHE A 31 -12.05 10.84 -1.29
CA PHE A 31 -11.03 10.72 -2.33
C PHE A 31 -10.73 12.07 -3.01
N GLU A 32 -11.76 12.90 -3.18
CA GLU A 32 -11.64 14.19 -3.86
C GLU A 32 -10.76 15.19 -3.11
N ASP A 33 -10.77 15.14 -1.78
CA ASP A 33 -9.91 15.94 -0.92
C ASP A 33 -8.47 15.44 -0.89
N ARG A 34 -8.26 14.19 -1.31
CA ARG A 34 -6.94 13.53 -1.35
C ARG A 34 -6.34 13.42 -2.76
N GLY A 35 -6.93 14.12 -3.73
CA GLY A 35 -6.39 14.23 -5.08
C GLY A 35 -6.89 13.16 -6.07
N PHE A 36 -7.95 12.42 -5.74
CA PHE A 36 -8.46 11.33 -6.56
C PHE A 36 -9.95 11.46 -6.88
N HIS A 37 -10.36 10.81 -7.97
CA HIS A 37 -11.75 10.46 -8.17
C HIS A 37 -12.11 9.20 -7.36
N PRO A 38 -13.31 9.12 -6.77
CA PRO A 38 -13.73 7.91 -6.08
C PRO A 38 -13.81 6.73 -7.06
N PRO A 39 -13.39 5.51 -6.65
CA PRO A 39 -13.58 4.33 -7.47
C PRO A 39 -15.07 4.01 -7.64
N LEU A 40 -15.47 3.53 -8.82
CA LEU A 40 -16.88 3.29 -9.17
C LEU A 40 -17.55 2.21 -8.30
N GLU A 41 -16.86 1.10 -8.09
CA GLU A 41 -17.31 -0.02 -7.27
C GLU A 41 -16.09 -0.84 -6.81
N ARG A 42 -16.15 -1.41 -5.60
CA ARG A 42 -15.00 -2.09 -5.02
C ARG A 42 -15.40 -3.37 -4.29
N ASP A 43 -14.95 -4.50 -4.81
CA ASP A 43 -14.94 -5.80 -4.12
C ASP A 43 -13.50 -6.20 -3.89
N VAL A 44 -12.97 -5.92 -2.69
CA VAL A 44 -11.55 -6.14 -2.37
C VAL A 44 -11.18 -7.63 -2.33
N ILE A 45 -12.15 -8.52 -2.10
CA ILE A 45 -11.88 -9.96 -2.05
C ILE A 45 -11.63 -10.47 -3.47
N LYS A 46 -12.40 -10.01 -4.46
CA LYS A 46 -12.22 -10.40 -5.87
C LYS A 46 -11.16 -9.56 -6.59
N HIS A 47 -11.08 -8.29 -6.24
CA HIS A 47 -10.21 -7.29 -6.85
C HIS A 47 -9.45 -6.55 -5.75
N PRO A 48 -8.36 -7.15 -5.23
CA PRO A 48 -7.64 -6.63 -4.06
C PRO A 48 -6.97 -5.27 -4.31
N PHE A 49 -6.81 -4.90 -5.59
CA PHE A 49 -6.41 -3.57 -6.00
C PHE A 49 -7.27 -3.07 -7.16
N VAL A 50 -7.40 -1.75 -7.27
CA VAL A 50 -8.09 -1.06 -8.35
C VAL A 50 -7.29 0.18 -8.77
N GLU A 51 -7.23 0.46 -10.06
CA GLU A 51 -6.66 1.70 -10.58
C GLU A 51 -7.57 2.88 -10.21
N ILE A 52 -6.99 3.95 -9.69
CA ILE A 52 -7.69 5.18 -9.33
C ILE A 52 -7.15 6.36 -10.14
N GLN A 53 -8.04 7.24 -10.58
CA GLN A 53 -7.68 8.41 -11.37
C GLN A 53 -7.41 9.60 -10.48
N THR A 54 -6.34 10.35 -10.79
CA THR A 54 -6.06 11.63 -10.14
C THR A 54 -7.04 12.70 -10.63
N ASN A 55 -7.44 13.61 -9.75
CA ASN A 55 -8.34 14.71 -10.09
C ASN A 55 -7.61 16.05 -10.35
N GLY A 56 -6.27 16.00 -10.39
CA GLY A 56 -5.40 17.16 -10.62
C GLY A 56 -5.02 17.97 -9.38
N LYS A 57 -5.56 17.66 -8.19
CA LYS A 57 -5.08 18.23 -6.91
C LYS A 57 -3.87 17.47 -6.39
N ASP A 58 -3.19 18.06 -5.41
CA ASP A 58 -2.12 17.41 -4.67
C ASP A 58 -2.62 16.13 -3.98
N VAL A 59 -1.79 15.09 -4.03
CA VAL A 59 -2.08 13.81 -3.38
C VAL A 59 -1.72 13.89 -1.90
N ILE A 60 -2.66 13.48 -1.04
CA ILE A 60 -2.50 13.50 0.42
C ILE A 60 -2.60 12.07 0.98
N CYS A 61 -1.50 11.59 1.55
CA CYS A 61 -1.40 10.33 2.28
C CYS A 61 -1.67 10.54 3.78
N ASP A 62 -2.03 9.47 4.50
CA ASP A 62 -2.19 9.50 5.96
C ASP A 62 -0.87 9.66 6.68
N ASP A 63 0.15 8.95 6.21
CA ASP A 63 1.45 8.90 6.84
C ASP A 63 2.36 10.04 6.34
N ASP A 64 3.22 10.52 7.23
CA ASP A 64 4.24 11.52 6.91
C ASP A 64 5.38 10.98 6.03
N TYR A 65 5.38 9.67 5.77
CA TYR A 65 6.38 8.99 4.95
C TYR A 65 5.74 8.11 3.88
N GLU A 66 6.54 7.81 2.85
CA GLU A 66 6.19 6.89 1.78
C GLU A 66 7.32 5.89 1.56
N LEU A 67 6.97 4.65 1.27
CA LEU A 67 7.96 3.68 0.81
C LEU A 67 8.29 3.95 -0.65
N VAL A 68 9.55 3.77 -1.00
CA VAL A 68 10.09 3.96 -2.34
C VAL A 68 10.61 2.63 -2.84
N VAL A 69 10.16 2.22 -4.01
CA VAL A 69 10.55 0.97 -4.67
C VAL A 69 10.73 1.18 -6.18
N THR A 70 11.42 0.26 -6.81
CA THR A 70 11.53 0.17 -8.26
C THR A 70 10.17 -0.16 -8.86
N GLU A 71 9.81 0.55 -9.93
CA GLU A 71 8.54 0.33 -10.62
C GLU A 71 8.60 -0.97 -11.42
N ASP A 72 7.55 -1.79 -11.27
CA ASP A 72 7.39 -3.05 -11.97
C ASP A 72 5.90 -3.30 -12.22
N SER A 73 5.58 -3.93 -13.35
CA SER A 73 4.18 -4.17 -13.75
C SER A 73 3.41 -5.06 -12.77
N SER A 74 4.12 -5.93 -12.03
CA SER A 74 3.51 -6.81 -11.03
C SER A 74 3.41 -6.18 -9.64
N LEU A 75 3.85 -4.93 -9.47
CA LEU A 75 3.96 -4.26 -8.18
C LEU A 75 2.63 -4.19 -7.40
N PRO A 76 1.45 -3.91 -8.00
CA PRO A 76 0.20 -3.95 -7.26
C PRO A 76 -0.07 -5.32 -6.62
N SER A 77 0.14 -6.41 -7.38
CA SER A 77 -0.02 -7.78 -6.89
C SER A 77 1.00 -8.13 -5.80
N LYS A 78 2.27 -7.73 -5.99
CA LYS A 78 3.29 -7.94 -4.95
C LYS A 78 2.92 -7.23 -3.65
N ILE A 79 2.43 -5.99 -3.70
CA ILE A 79 2.01 -5.27 -2.50
C ILE A 79 0.82 -5.97 -1.81
N VAL A 80 -0.13 -6.51 -2.60
CA VAL A 80 -1.20 -7.36 -2.06
C VAL A 80 -0.63 -8.53 -1.28
N ASP A 81 0.28 -9.29 -1.86
CA ASP A 81 0.88 -10.45 -1.20
C ASP A 81 1.70 -10.04 0.03
N ARG A 82 2.33 -8.86 -0.01
CA ARG A 82 3.13 -8.37 1.12
C ARG A 82 2.28 -7.93 2.31
N PHE A 83 1.12 -7.28 2.11
CA PHE A 83 0.41 -6.57 3.18
C PHE A 83 -1.05 -6.99 3.41
N LEU A 84 -1.72 -7.56 2.42
CA LEU A 84 -3.15 -7.86 2.49
C LEU A 84 -3.43 -9.04 3.43
N ILE A 85 -4.51 -8.92 4.19
CA ILE A 85 -5.14 -10.00 4.95
C ILE A 85 -6.32 -10.52 4.13
N PHE A 86 -6.09 -11.56 3.33
CA PHE A 86 -7.06 -12.05 2.32
C PHE A 86 -8.45 -12.38 2.89
N ARG A 87 -8.55 -12.87 4.13
CA ARG A 87 -9.83 -13.23 4.75
C ARG A 87 -10.82 -12.07 4.89
N ASN A 88 -10.34 -10.83 4.90
CA ASN A 88 -11.18 -9.64 5.12
C ASN A 88 -10.79 -8.46 4.23
N GLY A 89 -9.84 -8.65 3.30
CA GLY A 89 -9.38 -7.60 2.39
C GLY A 89 -8.66 -6.44 3.08
N SER A 90 -8.36 -6.50 4.38
CA SER A 90 -7.74 -5.38 5.10
C SER A 90 -6.22 -5.39 4.97
N ILE A 91 -5.60 -4.22 5.07
CA ILE A 91 -4.14 -4.11 5.22
C ILE A 91 -3.74 -4.31 6.68
N SER A 92 -2.68 -5.06 6.95
CA SER A 92 -2.17 -5.24 8.33
C SER A 92 -1.33 -4.05 8.79
N GLU A 93 -1.77 -3.37 9.85
CA GLU A 93 -0.96 -2.30 10.48
C GLU A 93 0.34 -2.84 11.08
N ARG A 94 0.35 -4.08 11.57
CA ARG A 94 1.55 -4.69 12.16
C ARG A 94 2.64 -4.93 11.11
N LEU A 95 2.24 -5.37 9.91
CA LEU A 95 3.18 -5.54 8.80
C LEU A 95 3.64 -4.21 8.23
N TRP A 96 2.73 -3.23 8.14
CA TRP A 96 3.08 -1.87 7.75
C TRP A 96 4.12 -1.28 8.72
N GLY A 97 3.83 -1.31 10.03
CA GLY A 97 4.72 -0.85 11.08
C GLY A 97 6.10 -1.53 11.05
N LEU A 98 6.17 -2.85 10.84
CA LEU A 98 7.46 -3.54 10.71
C LEU A 98 8.36 -2.94 9.61
N VAL A 99 7.76 -2.61 8.47
CA VAL A 99 8.48 -2.09 7.30
C VAL A 99 8.90 -0.63 7.52
N THR A 100 8.16 0.12 8.32
CA THR A 100 8.33 1.57 8.45
C THR A 100 9.08 1.97 9.72
N GLU A 101 8.85 1.28 10.85
CA GLU A 101 9.52 1.51 12.14
C GLU A 101 11.02 1.20 12.09
N SER A 102 11.45 0.33 11.17
CA SER A 102 12.85 0.00 10.96
C SER A 102 13.64 1.06 10.19
N SER A 103 12.98 2.12 9.72
CA SER A 103 13.63 3.16 8.94
C SER A 103 13.98 4.38 9.80
N GLU A 104 15.27 4.59 10.04
CA GLU A 104 15.81 5.86 10.57
C GLU A 104 15.81 6.96 9.49
N ALA A 105 14.78 6.99 8.62
CA ALA A 105 14.80 7.84 7.45
C ALA A 105 14.64 9.32 7.83
N GLU A 106 15.75 10.05 7.86
CA GLU A 106 15.78 11.51 7.74
C GLU A 106 15.21 11.89 6.36
N GLY A 107 13.91 12.11 6.31
CA GLY A 107 13.18 12.44 5.09
C GLY A 107 11.95 11.55 4.93
N LYS A 108 10.88 12.11 4.38
CA LYS A 108 9.55 11.50 4.18
C LYS A 108 9.53 10.25 3.27
N ARG A 109 10.67 9.63 2.99
CA ARG A 109 10.81 8.55 2.01
C ARG A 109 11.74 7.45 2.52
N VAL A 110 11.21 6.24 2.54
CA VAL A 110 11.87 5.04 3.05
C VAL A 110 12.17 4.11 1.89
N ASN A 111 13.43 3.70 1.70
CA ASN A 111 13.73 2.70 0.69
C ASN A 111 13.21 1.32 1.16
N ALA A 112 12.27 0.75 0.41
CA ALA A 112 11.66 -0.55 0.70
C ALA A 112 11.94 -1.59 -0.39
N GLU A 113 13.02 -1.42 -1.17
CA GLU A 113 13.38 -2.36 -2.23
C GLU A 113 13.64 -3.76 -1.68
N TRP A 114 14.21 -3.85 -0.48
CA TRP A 114 14.43 -5.11 0.24
C TRP A 114 13.14 -5.93 0.39
N LEU A 115 11.99 -5.27 0.60
CA LEU A 115 10.70 -5.93 0.76
C LEU A 115 10.24 -6.58 -0.55
N MET A 116 10.51 -5.92 -1.68
CA MET A 116 10.17 -6.42 -3.02
C MET A 116 11.11 -7.55 -3.46
N GLN A 117 12.35 -7.57 -2.96
CA GLN A 117 13.35 -8.59 -3.25
C GLN A 117 13.29 -9.78 -2.28
N THR A 118 12.62 -9.64 -1.15
CA THR A 118 12.46 -10.74 -0.19
C THR A 118 11.67 -11.87 -0.85
N PRO A 119 12.19 -13.12 -0.84
CA PRO A 119 11.48 -14.27 -1.36
C PRO A 119 10.13 -14.49 -0.67
N ASP A 120 9.15 -14.99 -1.41
CA ASP A 120 7.77 -15.14 -0.90
C ASP A 120 7.70 -16.09 0.30
N ASP A 121 8.43 -17.20 0.25
CA ASP A 121 8.51 -18.17 1.34
C ASP A 121 9.11 -17.58 2.62
N VAL A 122 10.14 -16.74 2.48
CA VAL A 122 10.73 -16.01 3.60
C VAL A 122 9.76 -14.99 4.16
N TRP A 123 9.08 -14.23 3.29
CA TRP A 123 8.12 -13.23 3.72
C TRP A 123 6.89 -13.85 4.39
N GLU A 124 6.40 -15.00 3.93
CA GLU A 124 5.32 -15.74 4.58
C GLU A 124 5.68 -16.16 6.01
N ILE A 125 6.93 -16.57 6.27
CA ILE A 125 7.39 -16.87 7.64
C ILE A 125 7.34 -15.60 8.52
N VAL A 126 7.76 -14.46 7.98
CA VAL A 126 7.69 -13.17 8.69
C VAL A 126 6.24 -12.79 8.95
N ARG A 127 5.37 -12.90 7.94
CA ARG A 127 3.93 -12.64 8.05
C ARG A 127 3.32 -13.51 9.14
N ASP A 128 3.57 -14.81 9.13
CA ASP A 128 3.07 -15.72 10.15
C ASP A 128 3.55 -15.33 11.55
N SER A 129 4.82 -14.98 11.70
CA SER A 129 5.37 -14.56 12.99
C SER A 129 4.74 -13.25 13.49
N VAL A 130 4.61 -12.26 12.61
CA VAL A 130 4.08 -10.94 12.92
C VAL A 130 2.57 -10.95 13.11
N LEU A 131 1.85 -11.83 12.43
CA LEU A 131 0.40 -11.93 12.52
C LEU A 131 -0.07 -12.93 13.58
N ARG A 132 0.83 -13.75 14.13
CA ARG A 132 0.54 -14.57 15.32
C ARG A 132 0.21 -13.64 16.50
N CYS A 133 -0.82 -14.04 17.22
CA CYS A 133 -1.23 -13.48 18.51
C CYS A 133 -0.83 -14.47 19.59
#